data_AF-A0A223HWU0-F1
#
_entry.id   AF-A0A223HWU0-F1
#
_cell.length_a   1.000
_cell.length_b   1.000
_cell.length_c   1.000
_cell.angle_alpha   90.00
_cell.angle_beta   90.00
_cell.angle_gamma   90.00
#
_symmetry.space_group_name_H-M   'P 1'
#
loop_
_entity.id
_entity.type
_entity.pdbx_description
1 polymer ?
#
loop_
_entity_poly.entity_id
_entity_poly.type
_entity_poly.pdbx_seq_one_letter_code
_entity_poly.pdbx_strand_id
1 'polypeptide(L)'
;MIYYSYKKSHFQIYLYQTNDAPNLNYTTKSKHFKINTTIEIGKKLQISNNNSTITKNLKDMQDSNKYTSLRYSIKIENISDKVLKNVKIIAFLDKSLEPYIFSGLLYFGTPIQQKIDLNYPNYKMKDNIIYVGASSWLPNLSQIDADERQKILDSIKKPIKLIIKWDGGKEDLLLQNFDIKMY
;
A
#
# COMPACT_ATOMS: atom_id res chain seq x y z
N MET A 1 20.35 -11.64 18.39
CA MET A 1 20.03 -10.80 17.22
C MET A 1 19.03 -11.58 16.37
N ILE A 2 17.74 -11.39 16.59
CA ILE A 2 16.70 -12.20 15.94
C ILE A 2 16.32 -11.49 14.64
N TYR A 3 16.89 -11.96 13.53
CA TYR A 3 16.42 -11.66 12.18
C TYR A 3 15.02 -12.26 12.02
N TYR A 4 13.98 -11.48 12.31
CA TYR A 4 12.67 -11.76 11.74
C TYR A 4 12.71 -11.32 10.28
N SER A 5 13.37 -12.14 9.45
CA SER A 5 12.92 -12.27 8.07
C SER A 5 11.46 -12.68 8.19
N TYR A 6 10.55 -11.77 7.84
CA TYR A 6 9.19 -12.14 7.43
C TYR A 6 9.38 -13.11 6.25
N LYS A 7 9.56 -14.39 6.57
CA LYS A 7 9.58 -15.51 5.65
C LYS A 7 8.28 -15.44 4.87
N LYS A 8 8.29 -14.81 3.69
CA LYS A 8 7.29 -14.91 2.60
C LYS A 8 5.92 -15.44 3.06
N SER A 9 5.31 -14.80 4.05
CA SER A 9 4.16 -15.43 4.70
C SER A 9 2.93 -15.01 3.92
N HIS A 10 2.45 -15.95 3.10
CA HIS A 10 1.34 -15.88 2.15
C HIS A 10 1.77 -15.27 0.80
N PHE A 11 2.16 -16.15 -0.12
CA PHE A 11 2.61 -15.88 -1.50
C PHE A 11 1.50 -15.23 -2.34
N GLN A 12 1.16 -13.98 -2.04
CA GLN A 12 0.39 -13.16 -2.96
C GLN A 12 1.31 -12.81 -4.12
N ILE A 13 1.05 -13.43 -5.27
CA ILE A 13 1.73 -13.11 -6.52
C ILE A 13 1.03 -11.88 -7.08
N TYR A 14 1.75 -10.77 -7.21
CA TYR A 14 1.25 -9.54 -7.82
C TYR A 14 1.66 -9.46 -9.29
N LEU A 15 1.18 -8.43 -9.99
CA LEU A 15 1.55 -8.18 -11.39
C LEU A 15 3.07 -8.02 -11.57
N TYR A 16 3.74 -7.41 -10.59
CA TYR A 16 5.20 -7.38 -10.48
C TYR A 16 5.61 -7.76 -9.05
N GLN A 17 6.77 -8.40 -8.91
CA GLN A 17 7.33 -8.82 -7.62
C GLN A 17 8.74 -8.23 -7.43
N THR A 18 8.84 -6.91 -7.56
CA THR A 18 10.09 -6.16 -7.43
C THR A 18 9.83 -4.82 -6.75
N ASN A 19 10.80 -4.32 -5.99
CA ASN A 19 10.77 -2.96 -5.43
C ASN A 19 10.92 -1.88 -6.52
N ASP A 20 11.31 -2.29 -7.73
CA ASP A 20 11.59 -1.40 -8.83
C ASP A 20 10.37 -1.25 -9.73
N ALA A 21 9.73 -0.10 -9.65
CA ALA A 21 8.69 0.24 -10.60
C ALA A 21 9.26 0.27 -12.04
N PRO A 22 8.55 -0.27 -13.04
CA PRO A 22 9.01 -0.23 -14.42
C PRO A 22 9.17 1.22 -14.90
N ASN A 23 10.13 1.44 -15.80
CA ASN A 23 10.36 2.73 -16.42
C ASN A 23 9.28 3.00 -17.48
N LEU A 24 8.27 3.78 -17.12
CA LEU A 24 7.08 4.08 -17.93
C LEU A 24 6.77 5.58 -17.87
N ASN A 25 5.95 6.05 -18.80
CA ASN A 25 5.46 7.43 -18.81
C ASN A 25 4.23 7.56 -17.91
N TYR A 26 4.47 7.71 -16.60
CA TYR A 26 3.40 7.89 -15.62
C TYR A 26 2.71 9.26 -15.76
N THR A 27 1.40 9.28 -15.56
CA THR A 27 0.58 10.50 -15.65
C THR A 27 -0.05 10.84 -14.31
N THR A 28 -0.29 12.11 -14.01
CA THR A 28 -0.88 12.54 -12.72
C THR A 28 -2.41 12.55 -12.73
N LYS A 29 -3.03 12.33 -13.89
CA LYS A 29 -4.48 12.36 -14.08
C LYS A 29 -4.95 11.05 -14.71
N SER A 30 -5.87 10.40 -14.02
CA SER A 30 -6.59 9.25 -14.57
C SER A 30 -7.77 9.69 -15.44
N LYS A 31 -8.09 8.91 -16.47
CA LYS A 31 -9.28 9.11 -17.30
C LYS A 31 -10.46 8.27 -16.82
N HIS A 32 -10.18 7.13 -16.19
CA HIS A 32 -11.19 6.14 -15.81
C HIS A 32 -11.44 6.03 -14.31
N PHE A 33 -10.55 6.59 -13.48
CA PHE A 33 -10.59 6.42 -12.04
C PHE A 33 -10.53 7.73 -11.27
N LYS A 34 -11.30 7.79 -10.19
CA LYS A 34 -11.05 8.71 -9.08
C LYS A 34 -10.22 7.97 -8.04
N ILE A 35 -9.10 8.57 -7.65
CA ILE A 35 -8.12 7.95 -6.76
C ILE A 35 -7.94 8.82 -5.53
N ASN A 36 -8.05 8.19 -4.36
CA ASN A 36 -7.79 8.81 -3.08
C ASN A 36 -6.76 7.99 -2.32
N THR A 37 -5.67 8.63 -1.94
CA THR A 37 -4.57 7.99 -1.20
C THR A 37 -4.48 8.59 0.19
N THR A 38 -4.50 7.72 1.20
CA THR A 38 -4.31 8.06 2.60
C THR A 38 -3.06 7.39 3.12
N ILE A 39 -2.26 8.14 3.87
CA ILE A 39 -1.08 7.66 4.59
C ILE A 39 -1.34 7.88 6.08
N GLU A 40 -1.36 6.81 6.87
CA GLU A 40 -1.51 6.89 8.33
C GLU A 40 -0.18 6.52 8.99
N ILE A 41 0.29 7.37 9.90
CA ILE A 41 1.56 7.22 10.63
C ILE A 41 1.26 7.21 12.13
N GLY A 42 1.73 6.19 12.85
CA GLY A 42 1.56 6.09 14.31
C GLY A 42 0.20 5.54 14.77
N LYS A 43 -0.72 5.25 13.84
CA LYS A 43 -2.04 4.70 14.19
C LYS A 43 -1.91 3.30 14.81
N LYS A 44 -2.49 3.11 15.99
CA LYS A 44 -2.61 1.77 16.60
C LYS A 44 -3.50 0.88 15.74
N LEU A 45 -3.01 -0.32 15.44
CA LEU A 45 -3.74 -1.36 14.72
C LEU A 45 -4.76 -2.00 15.67
N GLN A 46 -5.97 -2.23 15.16
CA GLN A 46 -6.94 -3.10 15.82
C GLN A 46 -6.52 -4.55 15.57
N ILE A 47 -5.74 -5.11 16.50
CA ILE A 47 -5.25 -6.47 16.42
C ILE A 47 -6.23 -7.37 17.19
N SER A 48 -6.79 -8.38 16.51
CA SER A 48 -7.73 -9.31 17.14
C SER A 48 -7.09 -10.06 18.31
N ASN A 49 -7.89 -10.43 19.32
CA ASN A 49 -7.44 -11.24 20.45
C ASN A 49 -7.46 -12.73 20.10
N ASN A 50 -6.71 -13.15 19.08
CA ASN A 50 -6.48 -14.56 18.84
C ASN A 50 -5.04 -14.96 19.24
N ASN A 51 -4.85 -16.22 19.62
CA ASN A 51 -3.58 -16.75 20.12
C ASN A 51 -2.59 -17.11 18.99
N SER A 52 -2.72 -16.49 17.80
CA SER A 52 -1.78 -16.76 16.71
C SER A 52 -0.43 -16.09 16.99
N THR A 53 0.67 -16.76 16.64
CA THR A 53 2.03 -16.21 16.78
C THR A 53 2.19 -14.89 16.03
N ILE A 54 1.54 -14.73 14.87
CA ILE A 54 1.57 -13.51 14.07
C ILE A 54 0.92 -12.35 14.84
N THR A 55 -0.25 -12.59 15.40
CA THR A 55 -1.03 -11.62 16.17
C THR A 55 -0.26 -11.18 17.42
N LYS A 56 0.38 -12.13 18.11
CA LYS A 56 1.23 -11.84 19.27
C LYS A 56 2.42 -10.97 18.87
N ASN A 57 3.14 -11.34 17.82
CA ASN A 57 4.27 -10.54 17.32
C ASN A 57 3.85 -9.11 16.92
N LEU A 58 2.68 -8.93 16.29
CA LEU A 58 2.18 -7.61 15.92
C LEU A 58 1.84 -6.75 17.14
N LYS A 59 1.27 -7.36 18.20
CA LYS A 59 1.02 -6.66 19.47
C LYS A 59 2.32 -6.29 20.16
N ASP A 60 3.24 -7.24 20.25
CA ASP A 60 4.56 -7.00 20.86
C ASP A 60 5.29 -5.87 20.12
N MET A 61 5.24 -5.82 18.78
CA MET A 61 5.80 -4.71 18.00
C MET A 61 5.12 -3.37 18.33
N GLN A 62 3.79 -3.34 18.35
CA GLN A 62 3.03 -2.13 18.67
C GLN A 62 3.31 -1.60 20.08
N ASP A 63 3.42 -2.50 21.06
CA ASP A 63 3.56 -2.16 22.47
C ASP A 63 5.04 -1.94 22.87
N SER A 64 6.00 -2.35 22.02
CA SER A 64 7.44 -2.25 22.30
C SER A 64 7.99 -0.82 22.40
N ASN A 65 7.23 0.20 21.98
CA ASN A 65 7.69 1.58 21.83
C ASN A 65 8.93 1.76 20.92
N LYS A 66 9.34 0.72 20.18
CA LYS A 66 10.48 0.76 19.26
C LYS A 66 10.10 1.16 17.85
N TYR A 67 8.81 1.11 17.53
CA TYR A 67 8.31 1.26 16.18
C TYR A 67 7.16 2.24 16.11
N THR A 68 7.08 2.92 14.97
CA THR A 68 5.92 3.71 14.55
C THR A 68 5.24 2.98 13.38
N SER A 69 3.92 2.78 13.44
CA SER A 69 3.20 2.13 12.35
C SER A 69 3.15 3.04 11.12
N LEU A 70 3.17 2.43 9.93
CA LEU A 70 2.99 3.10 8.65
C LEU A 70 1.97 2.33 7.82
N ARG A 71 0.91 3.00 7.36
CA ARG A 71 -0.11 2.41 6.51
C ARG A 71 -0.39 3.27 5.28
N TYR A 72 -0.29 2.65 4.12
CA TYR A 72 -0.77 3.21 2.86
C TYR A 72 -2.12 2.59 2.52
N SER A 73 -3.07 3.42 2.11
CA SER A 73 -4.37 2.98 1.59
C SER A 73 -4.71 3.77 0.34
N ILE A 74 -4.98 3.08 -0.76
CA ILE A 74 -5.38 3.66 -2.04
C ILE A 74 -6.79 3.16 -2.35
N LYS A 75 -7.75 4.08 -2.37
CA LYS A 75 -9.10 3.87 -2.88
C LYS A 75 -9.12 4.21 -4.36
N ILE A 76 -9.55 3.27 -5.18
CA ILE A 76 -9.65 3.40 -6.64
C ILE A 76 -11.11 3.21 -7.01
N GLU A 77 -11.74 4.24 -7.55
CA GLU A 77 -13.16 4.23 -7.92
C GLU A 77 -13.28 4.37 -9.44
N ASN A 78 -13.90 3.40 -10.10
CA ASN A 78 -14.26 3.49 -11.52
C ASN A 78 -15.35 4.57 -11.66
N ILE A 79 -15.02 5.64 -12.39
CA ILE A 79 -15.93 6.75 -12.69
C ILE A 79 -16.55 6.66 -14.07
N SER A 80 -16.19 5.63 -14.85
CA SER A 80 -16.85 5.34 -16.12
C SER A 80 -18.08 4.48 -15.91
N ASP A 81 -19.03 4.53 -16.84
CA ASP A 81 -20.20 3.64 -16.85
C ASP A 81 -19.89 2.25 -17.41
N LYS A 82 -18.64 1.99 -17.79
CA LYS A 82 -18.22 0.73 -18.42
C LYS A 82 -17.87 -0.33 -17.37
N VAL A 83 -18.24 -1.57 -17.68
CA VAL A 83 -17.77 -2.75 -16.94
C VAL A 83 -16.27 -2.93 -17.22
N LEU A 84 -15.45 -2.91 -16.17
CA LEU A 84 -14.02 -3.22 -16.27
C LEU A 84 -13.78 -4.61 -15.71
N LYS A 85 -13.30 -5.53 -16.55
CA LYS A 85 -13.07 -6.92 -16.16
C LYS A 85 -11.62 -7.19 -15.80
N ASN A 86 -11.41 -8.13 -14.88
CA ASN A 86 -10.09 -8.61 -14.45
C ASN A 86 -9.12 -7.49 -14.06
N VAL A 87 -9.61 -6.50 -13.30
CA VAL A 87 -8.81 -5.36 -12.84
C VAL A 87 -7.66 -5.84 -11.94
N LYS A 88 -6.44 -5.41 -12.29
CA LYS A 88 -5.19 -5.65 -11.58
C LYS A 88 -4.55 -4.32 -11.21
N ILE A 89 -4.17 -4.20 -9.96
CA ILE A 89 -3.53 -3.01 -9.41
C ILE A 89 -2.21 -3.39 -8.79
N ILE A 90 -1.21 -2.53 -8.97
CA ILE A 90 0.03 -2.55 -8.22
C ILE A 90 0.52 -1.12 -7.99
N ALA A 91 0.95 -0.85 -6.77
CA ALA A 91 1.55 0.41 -6.34
C ALA A 91 3.00 0.16 -5.92
N PHE A 92 3.87 1.10 -6.22
CA PHE A 92 5.27 1.11 -5.83
C PHE A 92 5.58 2.39 -5.05
N LEU A 93 6.12 2.19 -3.85
CA LEU A 93 6.67 3.22 -2.99
C LEU A 93 8.09 3.58 -3.44
N ASP A 94 8.57 4.76 -3.05
CA ASP A 94 9.91 5.20 -3.41
C ASP A 94 10.99 4.38 -2.72
N LYS A 95 12.09 4.10 -3.43
CA LYS A 95 13.22 3.31 -2.91
C LYS A 95 13.88 3.91 -1.67
N SER A 96 13.85 5.23 -1.52
CA SER A 96 14.40 5.89 -0.33
C SER A 96 13.69 5.51 0.98
N LEU A 97 12.55 4.84 0.91
CA LEU A 97 11.86 4.30 2.08
C LEU A 97 12.41 2.92 2.51
N GLU A 98 13.06 2.18 1.61
CA GLU A 98 13.56 0.81 1.85
C GLU A 98 14.40 0.65 3.13
N PRO A 99 15.34 1.56 3.46
CA PRO A 99 16.17 1.43 4.66
C PRO A 99 15.38 1.50 5.97
N TYR A 100 14.16 2.04 5.93
CA TYR A 100 13.37 2.40 7.10
C TYR A 100 12.21 1.44 7.37
N ILE A 101 11.76 0.68 6.37
CA ILE A 101 10.60 -0.20 6.52
C ILE A 101 11.01 -1.61 6.90
N PHE A 102 10.40 -2.12 7.97
CA PHE A 102 10.69 -3.47 8.47
C PHE A 102 10.44 -4.58 7.44
N SER A 103 9.45 -4.42 6.56
CA SER A 103 9.13 -5.41 5.53
C SER A 103 10.16 -5.49 4.40
N GLY A 104 10.89 -4.40 4.13
CA GLY A 104 11.72 -4.22 2.92
C GLY A 104 10.94 -4.22 1.59
N LEU A 105 9.66 -4.59 1.59
CA LEU A 105 8.80 -4.59 0.40
C LEU A 105 8.21 -3.21 0.14
N LEU A 106 8.50 -2.65 -1.03
CA LEU A 106 8.04 -1.34 -1.48
C LEU A 106 6.91 -1.42 -2.51
N TYR A 107 6.26 -2.57 -2.65
CA TYR A 107 5.15 -2.74 -3.58
C TYR A 107 3.98 -3.49 -2.94
N PHE A 108 2.77 -3.20 -3.41
CA PHE A 108 1.53 -3.83 -2.95
C PHE A 108 0.43 -3.66 -3.99
N GLY A 109 -0.63 -4.46 -3.91
CA GLY A 109 -1.70 -4.39 -4.91
C GLY A 109 -2.72 -5.51 -4.79
N THR A 110 -3.29 -5.90 -5.92
CA THR A 110 -4.23 -7.03 -6.01
C THR A 110 -3.48 -8.30 -6.43
N PRO A 111 -3.70 -9.46 -5.79
CA PRO A 111 -3.17 -10.72 -6.27
C PRO A 111 -3.57 -11.03 -7.72
N ILE A 112 -2.62 -11.54 -8.51
CA ILE A 112 -2.79 -11.84 -9.93
C ILE A 112 -3.86 -12.92 -10.18
N GLN A 113 -4.11 -13.79 -9.21
CA GLN A 113 -5.12 -14.84 -9.31
C GLN A 113 -6.54 -14.34 -8.99
N GLN A 114 -6.68 -13.21 -8.29
CA GLN A 114 -7.98 -12.69 -7.86
C GLN A 114 -8.73 -12.07 -9.04
N LYS A 115 -9.89 -12.60 -9.42
CA LYS A 115 -10.74 -11.96 -10.43
C LYS A 115 -11.52 -10.82 -9.79
N ILE A 116 -11.35 -9.61 -10.33
CA ILE A 116 -12.00 -8.39 -9.84
C ILE A 116 -12.63 -7.72 -11.04
N ASP A 117 -13.95 -7.63 -11.04
CA ASP A 117 -14.72 -6.90 -12.04
C ASP A 117 -15.36 -5.68 -11.37
N LEU A 118 -15.37 -4.55 -12.06
CA LEU A 118 -15.99 -3.31 -11.60
C LEU A 118 -17.20 -2.94 -12.44
N ASN A 119 -18.23 -2.40 -11.79
CA ASN A 119 -19.54 -2.06 -12.36
C ASN A 119 -20.24 -3.28 -12.99
N TYR A 120 -20.06 -4.46 -12.44
CA TYR A 120 -20.71 -5.67 -12.92
C TYR A 120 -22.21 -5.67 -12.51
N PRO A 121 -23.15 -5.90 -13.44
CA PRO A 121 -24.57 -5.57 -13.27
C PRO A 121 -25.38 -6.44 -12.28
N ASN A 122 -24.77 -7.08 -11.27
CA ASN A 122 -25.45 -8.11 -10.47
C ASN A 122 -25.21 -8.12 -8.94
N TYR A 123 -24.76 -7.03 -8.30
CA TYR A 123 -24.55 -7.01 -6.83
C TYR A 123 -25.09 -5.78 -6.09
N LYS A 124 -25.50 -5.99 -4.83
CA LYS A 124 -26.09 -5.03 -3.88
C LYS A 124 -25.08 -4.09 -3.17
N MET A 125 -23.81 -4.09 -3.58
CA MET A 125 -22.74 -3.23 -3.04
C MET A 125 -22.12 -2.40 -4.15
N LYS A 126 -21.52 -1.25 -3.78
CA LYS A 126 -20.71 -0.42 -4.69
C LYS A 126 -19.51 -1.23 -5.18
N ASP A 127 -19.71 -1.95 -6.27
CA ASP A 127 -18.71 -2.77 -6.96
C ASP A 127 -17.83 -1.95 -7.90
N ASN A 128 -17.94 -0.62 -7.85
CA ASN A 128 -17.10 0.30 -8.62
C ASN A 128 -15.80 0.68 -7.89
N ILE A 129 -15.57 0.18 -6.66
CA ILE A 129 -14.44 0.59 -5.81
C ILE A 129 -13.54 -0.59 -5.46
N ILE A 130 -12.22 -0.39 -5.57
CA ILE A 130 -11.18 -1.29 -5.05
C ILE A 130 -10.35 -0.54 -4.00
N TYR A 131 -10.03 -1.23 -2.91
CA TYR A 131 -9.04 -0.78 -1.94
C TYR A 131 -7.79 -1.64 -2.02
N VAL A 132 -6.63 -1.01 -2.18
CA VAL A 132 -5.33 -1.66 -2.00
C VAL A 132 -4.55 -0.94 -0.93
N GLY A 133 -3.73 -1.66 -0.16
CA GLY A 133 -2.96 -1.05 0.90
C GLY A 133 -1.79 -1.90 1.33
N ALA A 134 -0.85 -1.25 2.00
CA ALA A 134 0.28 -1.87 2.67
C ALA A 134 0.37 -1.37 4.09
N SER A 135 0.89 -2.21 4.98
CA SER A 135 1.23 -1.83 6.35
C SER A 135 2.65 -2.28 6.63
N SER A 136 3.42 -1.41 7.27
CA SER A 136 4.78 -1.68 7.69
C SER A 136 5.08 -0.96 9.00
N TRP A 137 6.29 -1.16 9.51
CA TRP A 137 6.78 -0.55 10.74
C TRP A 137 8.05 0.24 10.43
N LEU A 138 8.10 1.45 10.97
CA LEU A 138 9.24 2.37 10.95
C LEU A 138 9.93 2.33 12.31
N PRO A 139 11.20 2.77 12.42
CA PRO A 139 11.76 3.18 13.71
C PRO A 139 10.84 4.16 14.43
N ASN A 140 10.85 4.16 15.76
CA ASN A 140 10.05 5.11 16.52
C ASN A 140 10.45 6.55 16.20
N LEU A 141 9.58 7.28 15.50
CA LEU A 141 9.83 8.64 15.04
C LEU A 141 10.01 9.64 16.19
N SER A 142 9.57 9.32 17.41
CA SER A 142 9.76 10.18 18.59
C SER A 142 11.09 9.93 19.30
N GLN A 143 11.84 8.90 18.93
CA GLN A 143 13.08 8.49 19.60
C GLN A 143 14.34 8.63 18.74
N ILE A 144 14.17 8.90 17.45
CA ILE A 144 15.27 9.14 16.52
C ILE A 144 15.57 10.63 16.40
N ASP A 145 16.77 10.93 15.90
CA ASP A 145 17.21 12.30 15.64
C ASP A 145 16.29 13.04 14.66
N ALA A 146 16.23 14.37 14.80
CA ALA A 146 15.34 15.23 14.02
C ALA A 146 15.63 15.17 12.51
N ASP A 147 16.91 15.11 12.11
CA ASP A 147 17.30 15.05 10.71
C ASP A 147 16.91 13.70 10.11
N GLU A 148 17.12 12.62 10.86
CA GLU A 148 16.74 11.27 10.42
C GLU A 148 15.23 11.11 10.33
N ARG A 149 14.49 11.65 11.31
CA ARG A 149 13.03 11.72 11.27
C ARG A 149 12.55 12.45 10.02
N GLN A 150 13.18 13.56 9.66
CA GLN A 150 12.81 14.34 8.49
C GLN A 150 13.04 13.55 7.19
N LYS A 151 14.17 12.84 7.05
CA LYS A 151 14.43 11.97 5.90
C LYS A 151 13.35 10.91 5.73
N ILE A 152 12.92 10.27 6.82
CA ILE A 152 11.85 9.26 6.77
C ILE A 152 10.53 9.90 6.30
N LEU A 153 10.15 11.04 6.88
CA LEU A 153 8.93 11.75 6.50
C LEU A 153 8.96 12.21 5.03
N ASP A 154 10.12 12.66 4.54
CA ASP A 154 10.29 13.06 3.14
C ASP A 154 10.20 11.86 2.20
N SER A 155 10.80 10.72 2.56
CA SER A 155 10.65 9.46 1.82
C SER A 155 9.19 9.00 1.75
N ILE A 156 8.42 9.13 2.84
CA ILE A 156 6.99 8.76 2.89
C ILE A 156 6.15 9.63 1.94
N LYS A 157 6.49 10.92 1.82
CA LYS A 157 5.78 11.90 0.99
C LYS A 157 6.12 11.82 -0.49
N LYS A 158 7.09 10.99 -0.88
CA LYS A 158 7.45 10.85 -2.29
C LYS A 158 6.30 10.23 -3.10
N PRO A 159 6.23 10.55 -4.41
CA PRO A 159 5.16 10.05 -5.26
C PRO A 159 5.08 8.52 -5.30
N ILE A 160 3.86 7.99 -5.37
CA ILE A 160 3.61 6.56 -5.54
C ILE A 160 3.35 6.29 -7.02
N LYS A 161 4.07 5.33 -7.59
CA LYS A 161 3.81 4.85 -8.96
C LYS A 161 2.75 3.77 -8.90
N LEU A 162 1.60 4.01 -9.52
CA LEU A 162 0.46 3.12 -9.55
C LEU A 162 0.24 2.61 -10.98
N ILE A 163 0.04 1.31 -11.14
CA ILE A 163 -0.35 0.70 -12.40
C ILE A 163 -1.71 0.02 -12.19
N ILE A 164 -2.67 0.39 -13.02
CA ILE A 164 -3.99 -0.24 -13.09
C ILE A 164 -4.13 -0.85 -14.48
N LYS A 165 -4.40 -2.16 -14.56
CA LYS A 165 -4.62 -2.89 -15.81
C LYS A 165 -5.97 -3.60 -15.75
N TRP A 166 -6.69 -3.67 -16.85
CA TRP A 166 -7.92 -4.43 -17.00
C TRP A 166 -8.03 -4.97 -18.43
N ASP A 167 -9.06 -5.77 -18.69
CA ASP A 167 -9.32 -6.27 -20.04
C ASP A 167 -9.70 -5.10 -20.96
N GLY A 168 -8.79 -4.72 -21.84
CA GLY A 168 -8.97 -3.63 -22.80
C GLY A 168 -8.32 -2.29 -22.41
N GLY A 169 -7.56 -2.21 -21.31
CA GLY A 169 -6.87 -0.97 -20.98
C GLY A 169 -5.84 -1.06 -19.84
N LYS A 170 -5.07 0.02 -19.73
CA LYS A 170 -4.04 0.21 -18.71
C LYS A 170 -3.88 1.70 -18.44
N GLU A 171 -3.67 2.06 -17.18
CA GLU A 171 -3.20 3.39 -16.77
C GLU A 171 -2.00 3.28 -15.86
N ASP A 172 -0.99 4.09 -16.16
CA ASP A 172 0.23 4.26 -15.38
C ASP A 172 0.17 5.65 -14.74
N LEU A 173 0.04 5.69 -13.42
CA LEU A 173 -0.32 6.88 -12.67
C LEU A 173 0.77 7.25 -11.65
N LEU A 174 1.04 8.53 -11.51
CA LEU A 174 1.92 9.09 -10.49
C LEU A 174 1.06 9.81 -9.44
N LEU A 175 0.92 9.20 -8.28
CA LEU A 175 0.13 9.76 -7.18
C LEU A 175 1.02 10.70 -6.36
N GLN A 176 0.63 11.96 -6.23
CA GLN A 176 1.43 12.99 -5.55
C GLN A 176 0.67 13.70 -4.42
N ASN A 177 -0.66 13.57 -4.40
CA ASN A 177 -1.52 14.24 -3.43
C ASN A 177 -2.06 13.21 -2.44
N PHE A 178 -1.65 13.33 -1.18
CA PHE A 178 -1.95 12.37 -0.13
C PHE A 178 -2.68 13.05 1.03
N ASP A 179 -3.68 12.36 1.59
CA ASP A 179 -4.22 12.66 2.91
C ASP A 179 -3.31 12.00 3.95
N ILE A 180 -2.45 12.80 4.59
CA ILE A 180 -1.48 12.30 5.59
C ILE A 180 -2.03 12.55 6.98
N LYS A 181 -2.14 11.48 7.78
CA LYS A 181 -2.61 11.51 9.16
C LYS A 181 -1.53 11.00 10.10
N MET A 182 -1.17 11.83 11.07
CA MET A 182 -0.24 11.48 12.14
C MET A 182 -1.01 11.34 13.45
N TYR A 183 -0.70 10.30 14.21
CA TYR A 183 -1.35 9.93 15.48
C TYR A 183 -0.35 9.90 16.63
#